data_AF-A0A2L2XCX4-F1
#
_entry.id   AF-A0A2L2XCX4-F1
#
_cell.length_a   1.000
_cell.length_b   1.000
_cell.length_c   1.000
_cell.angle_alpha   90.00
_cell.angle_beta   90.00
_cell.angle_gamma   90.00
#
_symmetry.space_group_name_H-M   'P 1'
#
loop_
_entity.id
_entity.type
_entity.pdbx_description
1 polymer ?
#
loop_
_entity_poly.entity_id
_entity_poly.type
_entity_poly.pdbx_seq_one_letter_code
_entity_poly.pdbx_strand_id
1 'polypeptide(L)' 'MTRSGLEAKKLLNTSGREYRAMGKETFAAMSKDELLAALAANGMLLKRPVLTDGERALVGFKEEAYRNFFKL' A
#
# COMPACT_ATOMS: atom_id res chain seq x y z
N MET A 1 -14.95 -1.75 7.31
CA MET A 1 -14.26 -0.45 7.28
C MET A 1 -12.77 -0.68 7.45
N THR A 2 -11.92 -0.24 6.52
CA THR A 2 -10.46 -0.31 6.70
C THR A 2 -10.05 0.77 7.71
N ARG A 3 -9.43 0.42 8.83
CA ARG A 3 -9.04 1.37 9.90
C ARG A 3 -8.19 2.53 9.37
N SER A 4 -7.34 2.28 8.39
CA SER A 4 -6.44 3.28 7.81
C SER A 4 -7.09 4.26 6.82
N GLY A 5 -8.31 4.02 6.35
CA GLY A 5 -8.92 4.81 5.27
C GLY A 5 -8.19 4.75 3.92
N LEU A 6 -7.14 3.93 3.80
CA LEU A 6 -6.34 3.79 2.58
C LEU A 6 -6.96 2.81 1.60
N GLU A 7 -6.95 3.17 0.33
CA GLU A 7 -7.29 2.27 -0.76
C GLU A 7 -6.21 1.19 -0.92
N ALA A 8 -6.62 -0.08 -1.09
CA ALA A 8 -5.70 -1.20 -1.24
C ALA A 8 -4.70 -1.00 -2.40
N LYS A 9 -5.11 -0.32 -3.47
CA LYS A 9 -4.23 0.03 -4.60
C LYS A 9 -3.06 0.93 -4.22
N LYS A 10 -3.20 1.79 -3.22
CA LYS A 10 -2.10 2.66 -2.72
C LYS A 10 -1.02 1.88 -1.97
N LEU A 11 -1.33 0.64 -1.57
CA LEU A 11 -0.39 -0.26 -0.91
C LEU A 11 0.58 -0.90 -1.90
N LEU A 12 0.31 -0.84 -3.22
CA LEU A 12 1.12 -1.53 -4.22
C LEU A 12 2.46 -0.83 -4.48
N ASN A 13 3.52 -1.62 -4.52
CA ASN A 13 4.84 -1.25 -4.98
C ASN A 13 4.87 -1.24 -6.51
N THR A 14 4.33 -0.19 -7.12
CA THR A 14 4.23 -0.05 -8.59
C THR A 14 5.58 -0.04 -9.31
N SER A 15 6.67 0.27 -8.59
CA SER A 15 8.03 0.24 -9.13
C SER A 15 8.73 -1.10 -8.93
N GLY A 16 8.13 -2.04 -8.19
CA GLY A 16 8.69 -3.34 -7.87
C GLY A 16 8.71 -4.30 -9.05
N ARG A 17 9.70 -5.21 -9.05
CA ARG A 17 9.81 -6.27 -10.07
C ARG A 17 8.54 -7.12 -10.18
N GLU A 18 7.97 -7.52 -9.05
CA GLU A 18 6.77 -8.37 -8.99
C GLU A 18 5.54 -7.68 -9.60
N TYR A 19 5.32 -6.40 -9.31
CA TYR A 19 4.22 -5.64 -9.89
C TYR A 19 4.38 -5.50 -11.42
N ARG A 20 5.61 -5.26 -11.89
CA ARG A 20 5.90 -5.19 -13.33
C ARG A 20 5.77 -6.55 -14.02
N ALA A 21 6.14 -7.64 -13.34
CA ALA A 21 6.04 -9.00 -13.87
C ALA A 21 4.59 -9.46 -14.02
N MET A 22 3.71 -9.14 -13.07
CA MET A 22 2.29 -9.49 -13.14
C MET A 22 1.44 -8.53 -13.99
N GLY A 23 1.96 -7.34 -14.29
CA GLY A 23 1.28 -6.34 -15.13
C GLY A 23 0.22 -5.53 -14.37
N LYS A 24 0.10 -4.24 -14.73
CA LYS A 24 -0.86 -3.31 -14.11
C LYS A 24 -2.33 -3.76 -14.30
N GLU A 25 -2.64 -4.35 -15.45
CA GLU A 25 -3.99 -4.81 -15.81
C GLU A 25 -4.53 -5.87 -14.84
N THR A 26 -3.69 -6.82 -14.43
CA THR A 26 -4.03 -7.86 -13.45
C THR A 26 -4.53 -7.26 -12.14
N PHE A 27 -3.79 -6.29 -11.58
CA PHE A 27 -4.20 -5.62 -10.34
C PHE A 27 -5.36 -4.63 -10.53
N ALA A 28 -5.59 -4.16 -11.76
CA ALA A 28 -6.72 -3.30 -12.07
C ALA A 28 -8.04 -4.09 -12.12
N ALA A 29 -7.98 -5.34 -12.59
CA ALA A 29 -9.11 -6.27 -12.66
C ALA A 29 -9.43 -6.94 -11.31
N MET A 30 -8.44 -7.08 -10.42
CA MET A 30 -8.66 -7.63 -9.08
C MET A 30 -9.65 -6.80 -8.26
N SER A 31 -10.55 -7.50 -7.56
CA SER A 31 -11.38 -6.91 -6.52
C SER A 31 -10.53 -6.47 -5.32
N LYS A 32 -11.12 -5.67 -4.43
CA LYS A 32 -10.44 -5.19 -3.22
C LYS A 32 -9.94 -6.34 -2.35
N ASP A 33 -10.74 -7.39 -2.17
CA ASP A 33 -10.42 -8.53 -1.31
C ASP A 33 -9.27 -9.37 -1.90
N GLU A 34 -9.31 -9.63 -3.21
CA GLU A 34 -8.23 -10.34 -3.92
C GLU A 34 -6.92 -9.56 -3.83
N LEU A 35 -6.98 -8.24 -3.97
CA LEU A 35 -5.79 -7.40 -3.87
C LEU A 35 -5.19 -7.43 -2.46
N LEU A 36 -6.03 -7.42 -1.42
CA LEU A 36 -5.58 -7.54 -0.03
C LEU A 36 -4.99 -8.93 0.25
N ALA A 37 -5.59 -9.99 -0.28
CA ALA A 37 -5.06 -11.35 -0.18
C ALA A 37 -3.70 -11.46 -0.87
N ALA A 38 -3.54 -10.89 -2.07
CA ALA A 38 -2.27 -10.88 -2.79
C ALA A 38 -1.17 -10.10 -2.05
N LEU A 39 -1.51 -8.94 -1.47
CA LEU A 39 -0.59 -8.14 -0.64
C LEU A 39 -0.16 -8.88 0.64
N ALA A 40 -1.08 -9.62 1.27
CA ALA A 40 -0.79 -10.43 2.45
C ALA A 40 0.07 -11.65 2.12
N ALA A 41 -0.17 -12.28 0.96
CA ALA A 41 0.59 -13.43 0.47
C ALA A 41 2.01 -13.04 0.00
N ASN A 42 2.17 -11.86 -0.61
CA ASN A 42 3.43 -11.41 -1.18
C ASN A 42 3.80 -9.99 -0.73
N GLY A 43 4.62 -9.92 0.31
CA GLY A 43 5.12 -8.65 0.85
C GLY A 43 6.01 -7.85 -0.12
N MET A 44 6.50 -8.40 -1.23
CA MET A 44 7.23 -7.62 -2.26
C MET A 44 6.31 -6.70 -3.06
N LEU A 45 5.01 -7.02 -3.12
CA LEU A 45 3.98 -6.16 -3.69
C LEU A 45 3.67 -4.97 -2.79
N LEU A 46 4.03 -5.00 -1.51
CA LEU A 46 3.76 -3.92 -0.58
C LEU A 46 4.78 -2.78 -0.74
N LYS A 47 4.29 -1.56 -0.91
CA LYS A 47 5.09 -0.34 -0.93
C LYS A 47 5.63 -0.06 0.47
N ARG A 48 6.92 0.32 0.53
CA ARG A 48 7.66 0.54 1.78
C ARG A 48 8.28 1.94 1.77
N PRO A 49 8.52 2.57 2.94
CA PRO A 49 8.16 2.14 4.29
C PRO A 49 6.65 2.19 4.57
N VAL A 50 6.18 1.45 5.57
CA VAL A 50 4.82 1.54 6.12
C VAL A 50 4.92 2.08 7.55
N LEU A 51 4.24 3.17 7.84
CA LEU A 51 4.19 3.80 9.15
C LEU A 51 2.75 3.78 9.66
N THR A 52 2.50 3.35 10.89
CA THR A 52 1.16 3.36 11.49
C THR A 52 1.23 3.50 13.01
N ASP A 53 0.21 4.13 13.59
CA ASP A 53 -0.01 4.25 15.04
C ASP A 53 -1.19 3.36 15.51
N GLY A 54 -1.71 2.50 14.63
CA GLY A 54 -2.88 1.64 14.86
C GLY A 54 -4.21 2.27 14.47
N GLU A 55 -4.28 3.61 14.35
CA GLU A 55 -5.47 4.35 13.89
C GLU A 55 -5.27 4.91 12.48
N ARG A 56 -4.08 5.44 12.20
CA ARG A 56 -3.68 6.07 10.94
C ARG A 56 -2.51 5.28 10.35
N ALA A 57 -2.42 5.27 9.02
CA ALA A 57 -1.30 4.66 8.33
C ALA A 57 -0.81 5.52 7.16
N LEU A 58 0.50 5.53 6.94
CA LEU A 58 1.18 6.11 5.79
C LEU A 58 1.97 5.01 5.07
N VAL A 59 2.00 5.11 3.74
CA VAL A 59 2.64 4.11 2.90
C VAL A 59 3.51 4.80 1.86
N GLY A 60 4.78 4.43 1.85
CA GLY A 60 5.86 5.19 1.23
C GLY A 60 6.30 6.36 2.11
N PHE A 61 7.34 7.06 1.64
CA PHE A 61 7.84 8.27 2.28
C PHE A 61 7.36 9.51 1.54
N LYS A 62 6.76 10.44 2.28
CA LYS A 62 6.48 11.82 1.85
C LYS A 62 6.71 12.70 3.05
N GLU A 63 7.66 13.63 2.96
CA GLU A 63 8.11 14.43 4.11
C GLU A 63 6.95 15.17 4.79
N GLU A 64 6.13 15.89 4.03
CA GLU A 64 4.95 16.60 4.53
C GLU A 64 3.98 15.67 5.27
N ALA A 65 3.75 14.47 4.76
CA ALA A 65 2.87 13.51 5.42
C ALA A 65 3.46 13.01 6.74
N TYR A 66 4.78 12.80 6.80
CA TYR A 66 5.48 12.39 8.01
C TYR A 66 5.47 13.52 9.05
N ARG A 67 5.73 14.77 8.65
CA ARG A 67 5.61 15.95 9.55
C ARG A 67 4.21 16.03 10.16
N ASN A 68 3.17 15.91 9.33
CA ASN A 68 1.77 15.91 9.79
C ASN A 68 1.46 14.72 10.71
N PHE A 69 2.02 13.55 10.42
CA PHE A 69 1.80 12.33 11.22
C PHE A 69 2.39 12.47 12.64
N PHE A 70 3.62 12.98 12.73
CA PHE A 70 4.34 13.21 13.98
C PHE A 70 4.01 14.56 14.63
N LYS A 71 3.22 15.42 13.97
CA LYS A 71 2.91 16.81 14.40
C LYS A 71 4.17 17.64 14.68
N LEU A 72 5.15 17.55 13.78
CA LEU A 72 6.40 18.30 13.81
C LEU A 72 6.31 19.62 13.06
#